data_AF-A0A1R4A7F3-F1
#
_entry.id   AF-A0A1R4A7F3-F1
#
_cell.length_a   1.000
_cell.length_b   1.000
_cell.length_c   1.000
_cell.angle_alpha   90.00
_cell.angle_beta   90.00
_cell.angle_gamma   90.00
#
_symmetry.space_group_name_H-M   'P 1'
#
loop_
_entity.id
_entity.type
_entity.pdbx_description
1 polymer ?
#
loop_
_entity_poly.entity_id
_entity_poly.type
_entity_poly.pdbx_seq_one_letter_code
_entity_poly.pdbx_strand_id
1 'polypeptide(L)'
;MFKRASLLKDTYVYYFRNYYRSKSFYLMFLMAILVSILLIYLSFRYQSQLSTFASRAGLDIIGPNGDELVLAYLWTFILSLLPVFASVFFGSPAISSEIENKTAFHIFTLPIPRSILLTGKYLAAVTVTSLIVVTFTVIEIATFQYIYGIILIQFLYSFLLTILFIFSISGVTFLISSLFNKNTYAYISVLLIYLLIFNAGTIIIELLYKVTPYYLLNEAETIVYRVFLNFSFGITTTVPSSLSASTHEIIASSLILALYAIISFGITLILFERKEVK
;
A
#
# COMPACT_ATOMS: atom_id res chain seq x y z
N MET A 1 -3.08 3.85 33.30
CA MET A 1 -3.21 4.20 31.86
C MET A 1 -1.99 4.95 31.34
N PHE A 2 -1.53 6.02 32.01
CA PHE A 2 -0.35 6.81 31.61
C PHE A 2 0.95 6.01 31.38
N LYS A 3 1.27 5.04 32.25
CA LYS A 3 2.48 4.20 32.11
C LYS A 3 2.48 3.30 30.85
N ARG A 4 1.30 2.89 30.35
CA ARG A 4 1.20 2.08 29.12
C ARG A 4 1.36 2.92 27.86
N ALA A 5 0.82 4.15 27.87
CA ALA A 5 0.97 5.08 26.75
C ALA A 5 2.43 5.54 26.58
N SER A 6 3.15 5.81 27.67
CA SER A 6 4.58 6.14 27.60
C SER A 6 5.40 4.97 27.05
N LEU A 7 5.16 3.75 27.52
CA LEU A 7 5.84 2.55 27.00
C LEU A 7 5.59 2.32 25.50
N LEU A 8 4.35 2.53 25.04
CA LEU A 8 4.03 2.42 23.62
C LEU A 8 4.79 3.45 22.78
N LYS A 9 4.85 4.70 23.25
CA LYS A 9 5.62 5.76 22.59
C LYS A 9 7.10 5.40 22.51
N ASP A 10 7.71 4.97 23.62
CA ASP A 10 9.14 4.63 23.66
C ASP A 10 9.45 3.47 22.72
N THR A 11 8.58 2.45 22.71
CA THR A 11 8.69 1.29 21.83
C THR A 11 8.55 1.69 20.36
N TYR A 12 7.56 2.52 20.03
CA TYR A 12 7.36 3.06 18.69
C TYR A 12 8.60 3.84 18.21
N VAL A 13 9.11 4.78 19.00
CA VAL A 13 10.28 5.60 18.63
C VAL A 13 11.51 4.72 18.40
N TYR A 14 11.71 3.71 19.25
CA TYR A 14 12.80 2.74 19.09
C TYR A 14 12.72 2.00 17.75
N TYR A 15 11.57 1.40 17.44
CA TYR A 15 11.39 0.64 16.20
C TYR A 15 11.36 1.53 14.96
N PHE A 16 10.79 2.73 15.06
CA PHE A 16 10.83 3.73 13.99
C PHE A 16 12.27 4.08 13.62
N ARG A 17 13.11 4.39 14.61
CA ARG A 17 14.53 4.70 14.38
C ARG A 17 15.29 3.49 13.82
N ASN A 18 14.95 2.28 14.26
CA ASN A 18 15.53 1.06 13.73
C ASN A 18 15.18 0.84 12.26
N TYR A 19 13.91 0.98 11.88
CA TYR A 19 13.48 0.84 10.49
C TYR A 19 14.04 1.95 9.60
N TYR A 20 14.00 3.21 10.04
CA TYR A 20 14.56 4.33 9.29
C TYR A 20 16.06 4.17 9.00
N ARG A 21 16.83 3.56 9.92
CA ARG A 21 18.26 3.29 9.73
C ARG A 21 18.56 1.97 9.02
N SER A 22 17.55 1.20 8.67
CA SER A 22 17.73 -0.13 8.06
C SER A 22 18.15 -0.03 6.59
N LYS A 23 18.90 -1.04 6.11
CA LYS A 23 19.23 -1.16 4.68
C LYS A 23 17.96 -1.24 3.81
N SER A 24 16.91 -1.88 4.30
CA SER A 24 15.61 -1.99 3.63
C SER A 24 14.98 -0.62 3.38
N PHE A 25 15.10 0.31 4.33
CA PHE A 25 14.61 1.68 4.15
C PHE A 25 15.35 2.41 3.05
N TYR A 26 16.69 2.44 3.09
CA TYR A 26 17.47 3.10 2.05
C TYR A 26 17.24 2.48 0.67
N LEU A 27 17.10 1.16 0.57
CA LEU A 27 16.77 0.48 -0.68
C LEU A 27 15.41 0.93 -1.23
N MET A 28 14.36 0.88 -0.40
CA MET A 28 13.01 1.27 -0.81
C MET A 28 12.91 2.75 -1.17
N PHE A 29 13.56 3.61 -0.38
CA PHE A 29 13.59 5.04 -0.64
C PHE A 29 14.35 5.37 -1.94
N LEU A 30 15.50 4.74 -2.17
CA LEU A 30 16.25 4.86 -3.42
C LEU A 30 15.40 4.37 -4.61
N MET A 31 14.74 3.23 -4.47
CA MET A 31 13.87 2.69 -5.52
C MET A 31 12.70 3.63 -5.83
N ALA A 32 12.06 4.19 -4.81
CA ALA A 32 11.00 5.19 -5.00
C ALA A 32 11.51 6.43 -5.75
N ILE A 33 12.70 6.95 -5.40
CA ILE A 33 13.33 8.08 -6.12
C ILE A 33 13.67 7.71 -7.56
N LEU A 34 14.28 6.55 -7.80
CA LEU A 34 14.65 6.10 -9.14
C LEU A 34 13.42 5.94 -10.04
N VAL A 35 12.35 5.33 -9.53
CA VAL A 35 11.09 5.19 -10.26
C VAL A 35 10.47 6.57 -10.51
N SER A 36 10.53 7.48 -9.54
CA SER A 36 10.03 8.85 -9.71
C SER A 36 10.82 9.60 -10.80
N ILE A 37 12.15 9.50 -10.83
CA ILE A 37 12.99 10.11 -11.87
C ILE A 37 12.65 9.52 -13.24
N LEU A 38 12.46 8.20 -13.33
CA LEU A 38 12.04 7.54 -14.56
C LEU A 38 10.67 8.07 -15.03
N LEU A 39 9.68 8.15 -14.12
CA LEU A 39 8.34 8.65 -14.46
C LEU A 39 8.34 10.13 -14.84
N ILE A 40 9.14 10.96 -14.17
CA ILE A 40 9.38 12.36 -14.57
C ILE A 40 9.90 12.41 -16.00
N TYR A 41 10.96 11.65 -16.29
CA TYR A 41 11.56 11.61 -17.62
C TYR A 41 10.55 11.17 -18.68
N LEU A 42 9.76 10.13 -18.40
CA LEU A 42 8.71 9.65 -19.30
C LEU A 42 7.62 10.70 -19.50
N SER A 43 7.18 11.37 -18.43
CA SER A 43 6.14 12.38 -18.46
C SER A 43 6.53 13.56 -19.35
N PHE A 44 7.77 14.05 -19.26
CA PHE A 44 8.26 15.14 -20.09
C PHE A 44 8.59 14.71 -21.52
N ARG A 45 9.22 13.54 -21.69
CA ARG A 45 9.69 13.09 -23.01
C ARG A 45 8.55 12.70 -23.94
N TYR A 46 7.52 12.06 -23.40
CA TYR A 46 6.43 11.50 -24.20
C TYR A 46 5.18 12.37 -24.21
N GLN A 47 5.21 13.58 -23.61
CA GLN A 47 4.07 14.47 -23.50
C GLN A 47 3.35 14.69 -24.85
N SER A 48 4.11 14.94 -25.93
CA SER A 48 3.55 15.19 -27.26
C SER A 48 2.94 13.95 -27.94
N GLN A 49 3.29 12.75 -27.47
CA GLN A 49 2.77 11.49 -28.00
C GLN A 49 1.54 11.01 -27.21
N LEU A 50 1.28 11.55 -26.02
CA LEU A 50 0.16 11.15 -25.16
C LEU A 50 -1.18 11.29 -25.87
N SER A 51 -1.40 12.34 -26.66
CA SER A 51 -2.64 12.54 -27.43
C SER A 51 -2.86 11.45 -28.48
N THR A 52 -1.79 10.94 -29.08
CA THR A 52 -1.88 9.80 -30.00
C THR A 52 -2.16 8.49 -29.26
N PHE A 53 -1.73 8.35 -28.00
CA PHE A 53 -2.06 7.19 -27.17
C PHE A 53 -3.49 7.29 -26.63
N ALA A 54 -3.93 8.47 -26.18
CA ALA A 54 -5.27 8.74 -25.69
C ALA A 54 -6.33 8.49 -26.78
N SER A 55 -6.11 9.01 -27.99
CA SER A 55 -6.96 8.74 -29.16
C SER A 55 -7.04 7.25 -29.51
N ARG A 56 -5.90 6.53 -29.53
CA ARG A 56 -5.86 5.08 -29.78
C ARG A 56 -6.56 4.26 -28.69
N ALA A 57 -6.52 4.74 -27.45
CA ALA A 57 -7.19 4.12 -26.31
C ALA A 57 -8.69 4.51 -26.21
N GLY A 58 -9.20 5.37 -27.10
CA GLY A 58 -10.57 5.86 -27.06
C GLY A 58 -10.85 6.82 -25.89
N LEU A 59 -9.80 7.36 -25.24
CA LEU A 59 -9.91 8.25 -24.09
C LEU A 59 -10.39 9.66 -24.48
N ASP A 60 -10.27 10.05 -25.74
CA ASP A 60 -10.77 11.33 -26.27
C ASP A 60 -12.31 11.45 -26.21
N ILE A 61 -13.01 10.31 -26.16
CA ILE A 61 -14.48 10.23 -26.10
C ILE A 61 -14.99 10.64 -24.69
N ILE A 62 -14.08 10.69 -23.71
CA ILE A 62 -14.40 10.67 -22.29
C ILE A 62 -14.13 12.03 -21.63
N GLY A 63 -13.29 12.87 -22.23
CA GLY A 63 -13.12 14.25 -21.81
C GLY A 63 -11.98 14.98 -22.54
N PRO A 64 -11.90 16.31 -22.40
CA PRO A 64 -10.89 17.15 -23.06
C PRO A 64 -9.44 16.93 -22.58
N ASN A 65 -9.23 16.10 -21.55
CA ASN A 65 -7.93 15.90 -20.90
C ASN A 65 -7.42 14.44 -21.01
N GLY A 66 -7.58 13.78 -22.16
CA GLY A 66 -7.12 12.39 -22.35
C GLY A 66 -5.64 12.18 -22.00
N ASP A 67 -4.79 13.16 -22.28
CA ASP A 67 -3.34 13.12 -22.01
C ASP A 67 -3.02 13.06 -20.50
N GLU A 68 -3.78 13.83 -19.70
CA GLU A 68 -3.66 13.87 -18.24
C GLU A 68 -4.00 12.51 -17.64
N LEU A 69 -5.07 11.88 -18.13
CA LEU A 69 -5.52 10.57 -17.65
C LEU A 69 -4.50 9.46 -17.92
N VAL A 70 -3.84 9.47 -19.08
CA VAL A 70 -2.81 8.48 -19.41
C VAL A 70 -1.60 8.62 -18.49
N LEU A 71 -1.11 9.84 -18.25
CA LEU A 71 -0.02 10.03 -17.28
C LEU A 71 -0.45 9.62 -15.88
N ALA A 72 -1.64 10.03 -15.46
CA ALA A 72 -2.14 9.78 -14.12
C ALA A 72 -2.32 8.28 -13.87
N TYR A 73 -2.74 7.51 -14.89
CA TYR A 73 -2.75 6.05 -14.83
C TYR A 73 -1.36 5.44 -14.59
N LEU A 74 -0.31 5.92 -15.26
CA LEU A 74 1.05 5.41 -15.07
C LEU A 74 1.60 5.68 -13.65
N TRP A 75 1.35 6.88 -13.13
CA TRP A 75 1.79 7.25 -11.78
C TRP A 75 1.04 6.46 -10.71
N THR A 76 -0.29 6.35 -10.85
CA THR A 76 -1.12 5.58 -9.91
C THR A 76 -0.84 4.08 -9.92
N PHE A 77 -0.45 3.51 -11.06
CA PHE A 77 -0.02 2.11 -11.13
C PHE A 77 1.16 1.83 -10.18
N ILE A 78 2.13 2.74 -10.12
CA ILE A 78 3.23 2.64 -9.17
C ILE A 78 2.74 2.90 -7.73
N LEU A 79 1.81 3.85 -7.54
CA LEU A 79 1.22 4.13 -6.24
C LEU A 79 0.45 2.93 -5.64
N SER A 80 -0.11 2.05 -6.46
CA SER A 80 -0.75 0.79 -6.03
C SER A 80 0.27 -0.24 -5.54
N LEU A 81 1.40 -0.36 -6.23
CA LEU A 81 2.41 -1.38 -5.92
C LEU A 81 3.41 -0.97 -4.83
N LEU A 82 3.79 0.32 -4.77
CA LEU A 82 4.82 0.80 -3.86
C LEU A 82 4.49 0.57 -2.38
N PRO A 83 3.27 0.83 -1.88
CA PRO A 83 2.88 0.51 -0.51
C PRO A 83 3.00 -0.98 -0.19
N VAL A 84 2.66 -1.85 -1.14
CA VAL A 84 2.73 -3.31 -0.98
C VAL A 84 4.18 -3.73 -0.78
N PHE A 85 5.08 -3.31 -1.67
CA PHE A 85 6.50 -3.62 -1.54
C PHE A 85 7.10 -3.06 -0.25
N ALA A 86 6.83 -1.79 0.08
CA ALA A 86 7.33 -1.20 1.31
C ALA A 86 6.83 -1.94 2.55
N SER A 87 5.53 -2.22 2.66
CA SER A 87 4.97 -2.96 3.80
C SER A 87 5.50 -4.39 3.89
N VAL A 88 5.79 -5.05 2.78
CA VAL A 88 6.47 -6.36 2.78
C VAL A 88 7.87 -6.25 3.41
N PHE A 89 8.65 -5.23 3.04
CA PHE A 89 10.02 -5.03 3.53
C PHE A 89 10.12 -4.67 5.02
N PHE A 90 9.11 -4.00 5.58
CA PHE A 90 9.10 -3.67 7.01
C PHE A 90 8.30 -4.65 7.87
N GLY A 91 7.23 -5.23 7.32
CA GLY A 91 6.30 -6.10 8.03
C GLY A 91 6.65 -7.57 8.00
N SER A 92 7.09 -8.13 6.87
CA SER A 92 7.46 -9.55 6.78
C SER A 92 8.58 -9.96 7.75
N PRO A 93 9.66 -9.18 7.97
CA PRO A 93 10.67 -9.52 8.98
C PRO A 93 10.25 -9.20 10.42
N ALA A 94 9.16 -8.47 10.66
CA ALA A 94 8.88 -7.87 11.96
C ALA A 94 8.74 -8.89 13.12
N ILE A 95 8.28 -10.10 12.83
CA ILE A 95 8.13 -11.21 13.78
C ILE A 95 9.01 -12.39 13.35
N SER A 96 8.91 -12.79 12.09
CA SER A 96 9.59 -13.98 11.55
C SER A 96 11.13 -13.91 11.73
N SER A 97 11.74 -12.73 11.55
CA SER A 97 13.19 -12.58 11.68
C SER A 97 13.67 -12.67 13.13
N GLU A 98 12.82 -12.36 14.10
CA GLU A 98 13.19 -12.47 15.53
C GLU A 98 13.19 -13.91 16.00
N ILE A 99 12.33 -14.73 15.40
CA ILE A 99 12.29 -16.17 15.62
C ILE A 99 13.48 -16.82 14.94
N GLU A 100 13.72 -16.48 13.68
CA GLU A 100 14.85 -16.99 12.90
C GLU A 100 16.19 -16.69 13.57
N ASN A 101 16.39 -15.46 14.06
CA ASN A 101 17.63 -15.03 14.72
C ASN A 101 17.66 -15.30 16.23
N LYS A 102 16.66 -15.99 16.79
CA LYS A 102 16.55 -16.27 18.24
C LYS A 102 16.55 -15.03 19.14
N THR A 103 16.30 -13.84 18.60
CA THR A 103 16.20 -12.61 19.41
C THR A 103 14.89 -12.53 20.17
N ALA A 104 13.86 -13.29 19.75
CA ALA A 104 12.59 -13.42 20.46
C ALA A 104 12.76 -13.89 21.92
N PHE A 105 13.75 -14.75 22.22
CA PHE A 105 14.05 -15.18 23.60
C PHE A 105 14.43 -14.02 24.51
N HIS A 106 15.21 -13.06 24.00
CA HIS A 106 15.60 -11.87 24.75
C HIS A 106 14.48 -10.83 24.82
N ILE A 107 13.70 -10.69 23.75
CA ILE A 107 12.62 -9.70 23.70
C ILE A 107 11.48 -10.09 24.64
N PHE A 108 11.18 -11.38 24.77
CA PHE A 108 10.07 -11.86 25.60
C PHE A 108 10.38 -11.85 27.10
N THR A 109 11.64 -11.70 27.51
CA THR A 109 12.01 -11.53 28.93
C THR A 109 11.92 -10.07 29.39
N LEU A 110 11.79 -9.11 28.47
CA LEU A 110 11.62 -7.71 28.82
C LEU A 110 10.29 -7.51 29.58
N PRO A 111 10.24 -6.62 30.60
CA PRO A 111 9.04 -6.33 31.37
C PRO A 111 8.06 -5.42 30.59
N ILE A 112 7.84 -5.72 29.31
CA ILE A 112 6.97 -4.99 28.39
C ILE A 112 5.95 -6.01 27.85
N PRO A 113 4.64 -5.71 27.91
CA PRO A 113 3.64 -6.62 27.37
C PRO A 113 3.79 -6.80 25.85
N ARG A 114 3.67 -8.04 25.39
CA ARG A 114 3.85 -8.44 23.99
C ARG A 114 2.95 -7.64 23.02
N SER A 115 1.74 -7.31 23.45
CA SER A 115 0.79 -6.50 22.67
C SER A 115 1.28 -5.07 22.41
N ILE A 116 1.91 -4.41 23.40
CA ILE A 116 2.50 -3.09 23.21
C ILE A 116 3.70 -3.17 22.27
N LEU A 117 4.52 -4.21 22.41
CA LEU A 117 5.68 -4.41 21.56
C LEU A 117 5.29 -4.57 20.09
N LEU A 118 4.29 -5.42 19.82
CA LEU A 118 3.79 -5.64 18.47
C LEU A 118 3.11 -4.39 17.89
N THR A 119 2.30 -3.69 18.69
CA THR A 119 1.63 -2.46 18.27
C THR A 119 2.64 -1.35 17.93
N GLY A 120 3.69 -1.19 18.74
CA GLY A 120 4.76 -0.23 18.48
C GLY A 120 5.49 -0.52 17.17
N LYS A 121 5.80 -1.79 16.89
CA LYS A 121 6.39 -2.22 15.61
C LYS A 121 5.48 -1.98 14.43
N TYR A 122 4.20 -2.32 14.56
CA TYR A 122 3.22 -2.15 13.50
C TYR A 122 3.08 -0.67 13.12
N LEU A 123 2.92 0.22 14.11
CA LEU A 123 2.86 1.66 13.87
C LEU A 123 4.17 2.20 13.30
N ALA A 124 5.33 1.70 13.75
CA ALA A 124 6.63 2.07 13.18
C ALA A 124 6.77 1.62 11.72
N ALA A 125 6.29 0.44 11.35
CA ALA A 125 6.31 -0.05 9.97
C ALA A 125 5.37 0.78 9.09
N VAL A 126 4.14 1.02 9.54
CA VAL A 126 3.16 1.85 8.83
C VAL A 126 3.69 3.27 8.58
N THR A 127 4.31 3.89 9.59
CA THR A 127 4.85 5.25 9.46
C THR A 127 6.03 5.32 8.50
N VAL A 128 6.95 4.36 8.55
CA VAL A 128 8.07 4.30 7.60
C VAL A 128 7.62 4.03 6.18
N THR A 129 6.66 3.11 5.97
CA THR A 129 6.02 2.91 4.66
C THR A 129 5.35 4.19 4.19
N SER A 130 4.61 4.87 5.07
CA SER A 130 3.94 6.14 4.74
C SER A 130 4.94 7.22 4.32
N LEU A 131 6.11 7.33 4.97
CA LEU A 131 7.13 8.30 4.58
C LEU A 131 7.67 8.06 3.15
N ILE A 132 7.88 6.80 2.77
CA ILE A 132 8.32 6.44 1.42
C ILE A 132 7.25 6.81 0.39
N VAL A 133 6.00 6.44 0.67
CA VAL A 133 4.86 6.71 -0.22
C VAL A 133 4.59 8.22 -0.32
N VAL A 134 4.63 8.95 0.79
CA VAL A 134 4.52 10.43 0.82
C VAL A 134 5.56 11.07 -0.09
N THR A 135 6.81 10.59 -0.03
CA THR A 135 7.88 11.13 -0.88
C THR A 135 7.56 10.93 -2.36
N PHE A 136 7.07 9.76 -2.74
CA PHE A 136 6.63 9.48 -4.10
C PHE A 136 5.44 10.36 -4.52
N THR A 137 4.40 10.46 -3.69
CA THR A 137 3.20 11.26 -4.00
C THR A 137 3.50 12.76 -4.08
N VAL A 138 4.45 13.28 -3.30
CA VAL A 138 4.87 14.69 -3.39
C VAL A 138 5.55 14.96 -4.75
N ILE A 139 6.37 14.02 -5.24
CA ILE A 139 7.01 14.15 -6.55
C ILE A 139 5.97 14.03 -7.67
N GLU A 140 5.01 13.13 -7.54
CA GLU A 140 3.86 13.02 -8.44
C GLU A 140 3.11 14.35 -8.53
N ILE A 141 2.65 14.89 -7.39
CA ILE A 141 1.92 16.17 -7.33
C ILE A 141 2.74 17.29 -7.98
N ALA A 142 4.03 17.40 -7.67
CA ALA A 142 4.90 18.43 -8.23
C ALA A 142 5.01 18.32 -9.77
N THR A 143 5.06 17.09 -10.29
CA THR A 143 5.12 16.82 -11.73
C THR A 143 3.81 17.20 -12.42
N PHE A 144 2.67 16.79 -11.85
CA PHE A 144 1.35 17.14 -12.37
C PHE A 144 1.08 18.64 -12.36
N GLN A 145 1.44 19.31 -11.25
CA GLN A 145 1.30 20.75 -11.12
C GLN A 145 2.16 21.49 -12.14
N TYR A 146 3.37 21.00 -12.44
CA TYR A 146 4.23 21.63 -13.43
C TYR A 146 3.71 21.47 -14.87
N ILE A 147 3.16 20.30 -15.21
CA ILE A 147 2.70 19.99 -16.57
C ILE A 147 1.31 20.60 -16.85
N TYR A 148 0.37 20.46 -15.90
CA TYR A 148 -1.04 20.78 -16.11
C TYR A 148 -1.52 22.01 -15.34
N GLY A 149 -0.78 22.49 -14.33
CA GLY A 149 -1.11 23.72 -13.60
C GLY A 149 -2.29 23.62 -12.63
N ILE A 150 -2.85 22.43 -12.40
CA ILE A 150 -4.02 22.22 -11.52
C ILE A 150 -3.61 21.47 -10.26
N ILE A 151 -4.09 21.96 -9.11
CA ILE A 151 -4.01 21.25 -7.84
C ILE A 151 -5.38 20.61 -7.60
N LEU A 152 -5.47 19.29 -7.80
CA LEU A 152 -6.70 18.55 -7.59
C LEU A 152 -6.92 18.33 -6.08
N ILE A 153 -8.02 18.84 -5.52
CA ILE A 153 -8.50 18.48 -4.17
C ILE A 153 -8.65 16.96 -4.01
N GLN A 154 -8.84 16.24 -5.12
CA GLN A 154 -8.88 14.79 -5.23
C GLN A 154 -7.59 14.12 -4.76
N PHE A 155 -6.42 14.78 -4.88
CA PHE A 155 -5.15 14.26 -4.34
C PHE A 155 -5.23 14.00 -2.84
N LEU A 156 -5.86 14.91 -2.08
CA LEU A 156 -5.94 14.78 -0.62
C LEU A 156 -6.79 13.56 -0.22
N TYR A 157 -7.91 13.34 -0.92
CA TYR A 157 -8.77 12.17 -0.67
C TYR A 157 -8.08 10.87 -1.05
N SER A 158 -7.42 10.82 -2.21
CA SER A 158 -6.65 9.65 -2.63
C SER A 158 -5.53 9.35 -1.64
N PHE A 159 -4.79 10.36 -1.19
CA PHE A 159 -3.73 10.22 -0.21
C PHE A 159 -4.21 9.63 1.13
N LEU A 160 -5.35 10.08 1.65
CA LEU A 160 -5.93 9.51 2.87
C LEU A 160 -6.31 8.03 2.68
N LEU A 161 -6.85 7.67 1.51
CA LEU A 161 -7.15 6.27 1.17
C LEU A 161 -5.86 5.44 1.02
N THR A 162 -4.78 6.00 0.48
CA THR A 162 -3.48 5.33 0.42
C THR A 162 -2.94 5.06 1.82
N ILE A 163 -3.05 6.01 2.75
CA ILE A 163 -2.66 5.78 4.15
C ILE A 163 -3.48 4.63 4.74
N LEU A 164 -4.80 4.64 4.54
CA LEU A 164 -5.66 3.57 5.02
C LEU A 164 -5.27 2.20 4.42
N PHE A 165 -4.96 2.16 3.13
CA PHE A 165 -4.44 0.97 2.46
C PHE A 165 -3.11 0.51 3.06
N ILE A 166 -2.18 1.42 3.39
CA ILE A 166 -0.92 1.09 4.08
C ILE A 166 -1.18 0.39 5.42
N PHE A 167 -2.16 0.85 6.20
CA PHE A 167 -2.57 0.14 7.42
C PHE A 167 -3.05 -1.28 7.07
N SER A 168 -3.94 -1.45 6.08
CA SER A 168 -4.47 -2.75 5.69
C SER A 168 -3.39 -3.74 5.26
N ILE A 169 -2.54 -3.36 4.30
CA ILE A 169 -1.51 -4.24 3.76
C ILE A 169 -0.40 -4.52 4.78
N SER A 170 -0.04 -3.54 5.62
CA SER A 170 0.88 -3.78 6.73
C SER A 170 0.30 -4.78 7.73
N GLY A 171 -0.99 -4.73 8.01
CA GLY A 171 -1.65 -5.69 8.91
C GLY A 171 -1.56 -7.11 8.36
N VAL A 172 -1.81 -7.28 7.06
CA VAL A 172 -1.66 -8.58 6.37
C VAL A 172 -0.21 -9.06 6.40
N THR A 173 0.77 -8.18 6.17
CA THR A 173 2.19 -8.57 6.21
C THR A 173 2.62 -9.05 7.59
N PHE A 174 2.15 -8.39 8.66
CA PHE A 174 2.40 -8.79 10.05
C PHE A 174 1.73 -10.14 10.36
N LEU A 175 0.50 -10.35 9.89
CA LEU A 175 -0.21 -11.62 10.04
C LEU A 175 0.59 -12.76 9.41
N ILE A 176 1.04 -12.59 8.17
CA ILE A 176 1.87 -13.60 7.49
C ILE A 176 3.23 -13.78 8.21
N SER A 177 3.85 -12.70 8.66
CA SER A 177 5.08 -12.75 9.48
C SER A 177 4.90 -13.58 10.75
N SER A 178 3.71 -13.56 11.36
CA SER A 178 3.40 -14.35 12.55
C SER A 178 3.22 -15.84 12.26
N LEU A 179 2.87 -16.22 11.03
CA LEU A 179 2.68 -17.62 10.63
C LEU A 179 4.01 -18.33 10.35
N PHE A 180 4.98 -17.62 9.78
CA PHE A 180 6.26 -18.19 9.38
C PHE A 180 7.37 -17.97 10.41
N ASN A 181 8.29 -18.94 10.50
CA ASN A 181 9.46 -18.86 11.39
C ASN A 181 10.73 -18.38 10.68
N LYS A 182 10.76 -18.40 9.34
CA LYS A 182 11.84 -17.83 8.53
C LYS A 182 11.33 -16.61 7.77
N ASN A 183 12.16 -15.58 7.72
CA ASN A 183 11.85 -14.32 7.09
C ASN A 183 11.62 -14.46 5.58
N THR A 184 12.46 -15.25 4.90
CA THR A 184 12.34 -15.48 3.45
C THR A 184 10.98 -16.05 3.06
N TYR A 185 10.41 -16.97 3.85
CA TYR A 185 9.08 -17.51 3.56
C TYR A 185 7.98 -16.46 3.77
N ALA A 186 8.07 -15.66 4.84
CA ALA A 186 7.13 -14.56 5.06
C ALA A 186 7.15 -13.55 3.89
N TYR A 187 8.33 -13.17 3.40
CA TYR A 187 8.49 -12.31 2.23
C TYR A 187 7.75 -12.83 1.00
N ILE A 188 8.09 -14.06 0.59
CA ILE A 188 7.57 -14.66 -0.64
C ILE A 188 6.05 -14.87 -0.52
N SER A 189 5.57 -15.33 0.64
CA SER A 189 4.14 -15.60 0.84
C SER A 189 3.28 -14.35 0.74
N VAL A 190 3.68 -13.21 1.32
CA VAL A 190 2.90 -11.98 1.17
C VAL A 190 2.82 -11.55 -0.30
N LEU A 191 3.95 -11.56 -1.01
CA LEU A 191 3.99 -11.18 -2.42
C LEU A 191 3.15 -12.13 -3.28
N LEU A 192 3.23 -13.44 -3.06
CA LEU A 192 2.41 -14.41 -3.78
C LEU A 192 0.92 -14.23 -3.48
N ILE A 193 0.54 -14.03 -2.22
CA ILE A 193 -0.87 -13.84 -1.87
C ILE A 193 -1.41 -12.56 -2.54
N TYR A 194 -0.68 -11.45 -2.44
CA TYR A 194 -1.15 -10.19 -3.00
C TYR A 194 -1.09 -10.15 -4.53
N LEU A 195 0.07 -10.47 -5.13
CA LEU A 195 0.27 -10.33 -6.57
C LEU A 195 -0.36 -11.48 -7.38
N LEU A 196 -0.34 -12.70 -6.85
CA LEU A 196 -0.85 -13.86 -7.59
C LEU A 196 -2.28 -14.20 -7.17
N ILE A 197 -2.51 -14.46 -5.89
CA ILE A 197 -3.80 -15.03 -5.43
C ILE A 197 -4.92 -13.99 -5.54
N PHE A 198 -4.72 -12.76 -5.07
CA PHE A 198 -5.76 -11.72 -5.15
C PHE A 198 -6.05 -11.31 -6.59
N ASN A 199 -5.03 -11.10 -7.42
CA ASN A 199 -5.24 -10.80 -8.84
C ASN A 199 -5.91 -11.95 -9.60
N ALA A 200 -5.46 -13.20 -9.41
CA ALA A 200 -6.10 -14.36 -10.04
C ALA A 200 -7.54 -14.53 -9.57
N GLY A 201 -7.80 -14.37 -8.26
CA GLY A 201 -9.14 -14.41 -7.69
C GLY A 201 -10.06 -13.36 -8.32
N THR A 202 -9.56 -12.14 -8.48
CA THR A 202 -10.29 -11.05 -9.14
C THR A 202 -10.68 -11.44 -10.56
N ILE A 203 -9.70 -11.82 -11.39
CA ILE A 203 -9.92 -12.18 -12.79
C ILE A 203 -10.93 -13.33 -12.92
N ILE A 204 -10.78 -14.37 -12.09
CA ILE A 204 -11.68 -15.53 -12.13
C ILE A 204 -13.11 -15.13 -11.75
N ILE A 205 -13.30 -14.35 -10.69
CA ILE A 205 -14.64 -13.98 -10.22
C ILE A 205 -15.32 -13.04 -11.22
N GLU A 206 -14.59 -12.07 -11.76
CA GLU A 206 -15.13 -11.14 -12.76
C GLU A 206 -15.50 -11.86 -14.05
N LEU A 207 -14.66 -12.78 -14.53
CA LEU A 207 -14.94 -13.56 -15.74
C LEU A 207 -16.14 -14.50 -15.57
N LEU A 208 -16.19 -15.22 -14.44
CA LEU A 208 -17.12 -16.33 -14.25
C LEU A 208 -18.49 -15.86 -13.74
N TYR A 209 -18.51 -14.85 -12.87
CA TYR A 209 -19.73 -14.37 -12.22
C TYR A 209 -20.14 -12.97 -12.70
N LYS A 210 -19.32 -12.27 -13.48
CA LYS A 210 -19.58 -10.88 -13.91
C LYS A 210 -19.84 -9.92 -12.75
N VAL A 211 -19.22 -10.20 -11.60
CA VAL A 211 -19.30 -9.41 -10.38
C VAL A 211 -17.89 -8.98 -9.99
N THR A 212 -17.71 -7.71 -9.68
CA THR A 212 -16.47 -7.16 -9.16
C THR A 212 -16.33 -7.53 -7.67
N PRO A 213 -15.27 -8.27 -7.27
CA PRO A 213 -15.11 -8.73 -5.90
C PRO A 213 -14.52 -7.64 -5.00
N TYR A 214 -15.33 -6.66 -4.62
CA TYR A 214 -14.93 -5.52 -3.78
C TYR A 214 -14.30 -5.92 -2.43
N TYR A 215 -14.53 -7.16 -1.98
CA TYR A 215 -13.99 -7.70 -0.74
C TYR A 215 -12.53 -8.17 -0.85
N LEU A 216 -11.95 -8.30 -2.05
CA LEU A 216 -10.53 -8.59 -2.19
C LEU A 216 -9.70 -7.32 -1.97
N LEU A 217 -8.53 -7.48 -1.36
CA LEU A 217 -7.71 -6.33 -0.96
C LEU A 217 -7.14 -5.55 -2.15
N ASN A 218 -6.78 -6.22 -3.24
CA ASN A 218 -6.32 -5.57 -4.48
C ASN A 218 -7.45 -4.75 -5.12
N GLU A 219 -8.69 -5.27 -5.12
CA GLU A 219 -9.85 -4.55 -5.64
C GLU A 219 -10.25 -3.38 -4.75
N ALA A 220 -10.21 -3.55 -3.43
CA ALA A 220 -10.48 -2.47 -2.49
C ALA A 220 -9.47 -1.32 -2.63
N GLU A 221 -8.21 -1.63 -2.96
CA GLU A 221 -7.15 -0.65 -3.22
C GLU A 221 -7.42 0.19 -4.48
N THR A 222 -8.11 -0.35 -5.48
CA THR A 222 -8.39 0.37 -6.73
C THR A 222 -9.10 1.71 -6.52
N ILE A 223 -9.83 1.86 -5.41
CA ILE A 223 -10.51 3.11 -5.05
C ILE A 223 -9.53 4.29 -4.93
N VAL A 224 -8.28 4.04 -4.53
CA VAL A 224 -7.24 5.06 -4.35
C VAL A 224 -7.02 5.80 -5.66
N TYR A 225 -6.81 5.05 -6.76
CA TYR A 225 -6.60 5.66 -8.05
C TYR A 225 -7.91 6.09 -8.72
N ARG A 226 -9.04 5.41 -8.49
CA ARG A 226 -10.32 5.84 -9.05
C ARG A 226 -10.78 7.21 -8.54
N VAL A 227 -10.51 7.50 -7.26
CA VAL A 227 -10.72 8.82 -6.66
C VAL A 227 -9.73 9.83 -7.21
N PHE A 228 -8.47 9.41 -7.45
CA PHE A 228 -7.44 10.28 -8.01
C PHE A 228 -7.74 10.70 -9.44
N LEU A 229 -7.99 9.72 -10.32
CA LEU A 229 -8.27 9.89 -11.74
C LEU A 229 -9.67 10.44 -12.00
N ASN A 230 -10.55 10.39 -10.98
CA ASN A 230 -11.98 10.63 -11.10
C ASN A 230 -12.61 9.77 -12.22
N PHE A 231 -12.10 8.55 -12.36
CA PHE A 231 -12.29 7.69 -13.53
C PHE A 231 -12.28 6.21 -13.15
N SER A 232 -13.03 5.35 -13.86
CA SER A 232 -13.02 3.90 -13.64
C SER A 232 -12.47 3.11 -14.83
N PHE A 233 -11.43 2.33 -14.57
CA PHE A 233 -10.93 1.28 -15.46
C PHE A 233 -11.47 -0.06 -14.96
N GLY A 234 -12.36 -0.69 -15.71
CA GLY A 234 -12.71 -2.10 -15.49
C GLY A 234 -11.68 -3.02 -16.15
N ILE A 235 -11.35 -4.14 -15.52
CA ILE A 235 -10.38 -5.11 -16.06
C ILE A 235 -10.94 -5.78 -17.32
N THR A 236 -12.26 -5.93 -17.43
CA THR A 236 -12.94 -6.55 -18.60
C THR A 236 -13.60 -5.56 -19.55
N THR A 237 -13.76 -4.29 -19.18
CA THR A 237 -14.32 -3.25 -20.05
C THR A 237 -13.20 -2.54 -20.77
N THR A 238 -12.97 -2.90 -22.03
CA THR A 238 -12.04 -2.22 -22.96
C THR A 238 -12.44 -0.77 -23.27
N VAL A 239 -13.61 -0.34 -22.80
CA VAL A 239 -14.06 1.05 -22.86
C VAL A 239 -13.89 1.64 -21.46
N PRO A 240 -12.98 2.60 -21.29
CA PRO A 240 -12.89 3.37 -20.08
C PRO A 240 -14.29 4.01 -19.82
N SER A 241 -14.85 3.90 -18.61
CA SER A 241 -16.14 4.55 -18.27
C SER A 241 -15.95 5.85 -17.48
N SER A 242 -16.59 6.94 -17.93
CA SER A 242 -16.60 8.28 -17.30
C SER A 242 -17.25 8.36 -15.92
N LEU A 243 -17.52 7.22 -15.29
CA LEU A 243 -18.12 7.14 -13.98
C LEU A 243 -17.04 7.34 -12.92
N SER A 244 -16.96 8.57 -12.44
CA SER A 244 -16.29 8.94 -11.18
C SER A 244 -16.62 7.94 -10.07
N ALA A 245 -15.65 7.65 -9.18
CA ALA A 245 -15.89 6.82 -8.01
C ALA A 245 -17.10 7.33 -7.23
N SER A 246 -18.15 6.50 -7.11
CA SER A 246 -19.35 6.93 -6.40
C SER A 246 -19.04 7.05 -4.91
N THR A 247 -19.74 7.95 -4.21
CA THR A 247 -19.59 8.08 -2.75
C THR A 247 -19.86 6.77 -2.02
N HIS A 248 -20.77 5.93 -2.55
CA HIS A 248 -21.04 4.61 -2.01
C HIS A 248 -19.83 3.67 -2.13
N GLU A 249 -19.15 3.65 -3.27
CA GLU A 249 -17.96 2.82 -3.49
C GLU A 249 -16.78 3.28 -2.63
N ILE A 250 -16.59 4.60 -2.47
CA ILE A 250 -15.55 5.14 -1.59
C ILE A 250 -15.77 4.66 -0.15
N ILE A 251 -17.00 4.76 0.34
CA ILE A 251 -17.35 4.31 1.69
C ILE A 251 -17.15 2.79 1.82
N ALA A 252 -17.66 2.00 0.87
CA ALA A 252 -17.54 0.55 0.89
C ALA A 252 -16.08 0.08 0.90
N SER A 253 -15.25 0.58 -0.01
CA SER A 253 -13.83 0.22 -0.06
C SER A 253 -13.08 0.69 1.19
N SER A 254 -13.37 1.90 1.69
CA SER A 254 -12.73 2.38 2.93
C SER A 254 -13.06 1.50 4.14
N LEU A 255 -14.30 1.01 4.25
CA LEU A 255 -14.70 0.06 5.30
C LEU A 255 -13.97 -1.27 5.16
N ILE A 256 -13.83 -1.79 3.94
CA ILE A 256 -13.14 -3.07 3.69
C ILE A 256 -11.65 -2.93 4.04
N LEU A 257 -11.00 -1.84 3.64
CA LEU A 257 -9.62 -1.55 4.02
C LEU A 257 -9.48 -1.49 5.55
N ALA A 258 -10.35 -0.76 6.23
CA ALA A 258 -10.34 -0.69 7.70
C ALA A 258 -10.55 -2.07 8.35
N LEU A 259 -11.46 -2.90 7.82
CA LEU A 259 -11.67 -4.26 8.29
C LEU A 259 -10.43 -5.14 8.10
N TYR A 260 -9.78 -5.09 6.94
CA TYR A 260 -8.51 -5.78 6.71
C TYR A 260 -7.46 -5.35 7.74
N ALA A 261 -7.31 -4.05 7.98
CA ALA A 261 -6.35 -3.53 8.95
C ALA A 261 -6.63 -4.06 10.37
N ILE A 262 -7.88 -3.97 10.83
CA ILE A 262 -8.29 -4.35 12.19
C ILE A 262 -8.22 -5.87 12.38
N ILE A 263 -8.79 -6.65 11.45
CA ILE A 263 -8.88 -8.11 11.56
C ILE A 263 -7.50 -8.74 11.45
N SER A 264 -6.71 -8.36 10.44
CA SER A 264 -5.38 -8.95 10.25
C SER A 264 -4.44 -8.62 11.42
N PHE A 265 -4.43 -7.36 11.88
CA PHE A 265 -3.61 -6.98 13.02
C PHE A 265 -4.11 -7.63 14.32
N GLY A 266 -5.43 -7.72 14.52
CA GLY A 266 -6.04 -8.40 15.67
C GLY A 266 -5.67 -9.89 15.74
N ILE A 267 -5.74 -10.60 14.62
CA ILE A 267 -5.31 -12.00 14.53
C ILE A 267 -3.80 -12.10 14.80
N THR A 268 -3.00 -11.16 14.28
CA THR A 268 -1.56 -11.12 14.55
C THR A 268 -1.27 -11.01 16.05
N LEU A 269 -1.99 -10.15 16.78
CA LEU A 269 -1.83 -10.02 18.23
C LEU A 269 -2.10 -11.34 18.95
N ILE A 270 -3.19 -12.03 18.60
CA ILE A 270 -3.57 -13.31 19.21
C ILE A 270 -2.50 -14.38 18.92
N LEU A 271 -2.04 -14.47 17.67
CA LEU A 271 -1.00 -15.43 17.29
C LEU A 271 0.33 -15.13 17.98
N PHE A 272 0.71 -13.87 18.10
CA PHE A 272 1.96 -13.46 18.72
C PHE A 272 1.98 -13.69 20.24
N GLU A 273 0.85 -13.49 20.93
CA GLU A 273 0.73 -13.79 22.35
C GLU A 273 0.88 -15.29 22.64
N ARG A 274 0.29 -16.15 21.79
CA ARG A 274 0.35 -17.60 21.93
C ARG A 274 1.64 -18.22 21.37
N LYS A 275 2.49 -17.42 20.71
CA LYS A 275 3.69 -17.95 20.06
C LYS A 275 4.74 -18.33 21.11
N GLU A 276 5.06 -19.61 21.15
CA GLU A 276 6.17 -20.16 21.92
C GLU A 276 7.44 -20.11 21.07
N VAL A 277 8.52 -19.60 21.65
CA VAL A 277 9.84 -19.62 21.00
C VAL A 277 10.44 -20.99 21.26
N LYS A 278 10.65 -21.76 20.18
CA LYS A 278 11.30 -23.07 20.21
C LYS A 278 12.73 -22.96 19.70
#